data_AF-A0A5M9I115-F1
#
_entry.id   AF-A0A5M9I115-F1
#
_cell.length_a   1.000
_cell.length_b   1.000
_cell.length_c   1.000
_cell.angle_alpha   90.00
_cell.angle_beta   90.00
_cell.angle_gamma   90.00
#
_symmetry.space_group_name_H-M   'P 1'
#
loop_
_entity.id
_entity.type
_entity.pdbx_description
1 polymer ?
#
loop_
_entity_poly.entity_id
_entity_poly.type
_entity_poly.pdbx_seq_one_letter_code
_entity_poly.pdbx_strand_id
1 'polypeptide(L)'
;MKQKTISLAVISVCLLIGGCANVGISEDDISIEEGSIQKESTISPDQCFVCGDMTRSLMSYYSGRDSIGIIHWNNQSVFDTEVRLYNDDGNELFDTDGSSTRHNSFGDSGGSITIRGTPERGFSSVSVYAGEDDEADLDQLSDVLCQDCLDEVCGFYEDEVNSGDEENISSTGYCLVDFEEKQLYTLSDPYRGYFIRDYRIRYDIEPETEEGRRIQIDIVYVPIRDI
;
A
#
# COMPACT_ATOMS: atom_id res chain seq x y z
N MET A 1 -31.07 -43.88 28.85
CA MET A 1 -30.05 -43.03 29.50
C MET A 1 -28.97 -43.89 30.14
N LYS A 2 -27.84 -44.08 29.46
CA LYS A 2 -26.48 -44.12 30.01
C LYS A 2 -25.52 -44.14 28.82
N GLN A 3 -24.46 -43.36 28.98
CA GLN A 3 -23.64 -42.73 27.95
C GLN A 3 -22.22 -43.32 28.04
N LYS A 4 -21.39 -43.02 27.02
CA LYS A 4 -19.92 -43.19 26.92
C LYS A 4 -19.48 -44.55 26.34
N THR A 5 -18.53 -44.69 25.42
CA THR A 5 -17.30 -43.91 25.09
C THR A 5 -16.73 -44.51 23.77
N ILE A 6 -16.38 -43.72 22.74
CA ILE A 6 -15.02 -43.25 22.34
C ILE A 6 -14.19 -44.21 21.42
N SER A 7 -13.71 -43.60 20.32
CA SER A 7 -12.48 -43.81 19.52
C SER A 7 -12.42 -44.75 18.30
N LEU A 8 -12.37 -44.08 17.14
CA LEU A 8 -11.41 -44.16 16.01
C LEU A 8 -10.43 -45.34 15.94
N ALA A 9 -10.39 -45.97 14.75
CA ALA A 9 -9.15 -46.41 14.11
C ALA A 9 -9.30 -46.34 12.58
N VAL A 10 -8.42 -45.53 11.97
CA VAL A 10 -8.18 -45.34 10.53
C VAL A 10 -7.34 -46.51 10.01
N ILE A 11 -7.51 -46.90 8.74
CA ILE A 11 -6.47 -47.21 7.74
C ILE A 11 -7.21 -47.47 6.42
N SER A 12 -7.17 -46.49 5.51
CA SER A 12 -7.61 -46.67 4.12
C SER A 12 -6.38 -46.74 3.23
N VAL A 13 -6.34 -47.83 2.47
CA VAL A 13 -5.27 -48.30 1.59
C VAL A 13 -5.29 -47.47 0.30
N CYS A 14 -4.18 -46.82 -0.06
CA CYS A 14 -3.97 -46.28 -1.41
C CYS A 14 -3.10 -47.27 -2.21
N LEU A 15 -3.77 -48.04 -3.07
CA LEU A 15 -3.15 -48.88 -4.10
C LEU A 15 -2.72 -48.02 -5.28
N LEU A 16 -1.44 -48.16 -5.65
CA LEU A 16 -0.84 -47.69 -6.89
C LEU A 16 -1.49 -48.40 -8.09
N ILE A 17 -1.94 -47.62 -9.07
CA ILE A 17 -2.17 -48.10 -10.44
C ILE A 17 -1.54 -47.07 -11.39
N GLY A 18 -0.52 -47.50 -12.12
CA GLY A 18 0.05 -46.74 -13.23
C GLY A 18 -0.72 -46.98 -14.53
N GLY A 19 -0.60 -46.04 -15.46
CA GLY A 19 -1.03 -46.19 -16.85
C GLY A 19 -0.71 -44.95 -17.68
N CYS A 20 0.20 -45.09 -18.65
CA CYS A 20 0.64 -44.04 -19.58
C CYS A 20 -0.42 -43.73 -20.66
N ALA A 21 -0.59 -42.46 -21.03
CA ALA A 21 -1.03 -42.04 -22.36
C ALA A 21 -0.56 -40.61 -22.65
N ASN A 22 0.02 -40.42 -23.83
CA ASN A 22 0.64 -39.21 -24.34
C ASN A 22 -0.43 -38.19 -24.82
N VAL A 23 -0.47 -36.99 -24.23
CA VAL A 23 -1.12 -35.82 -24.82
C VAL A 23 -0.16 -34.65 -24.64
N GLY A 24 0.36 -34.12 -25.75
CA GLY A 24 1.05 -32.86 -25.75
C GLY A 24 0.05 -31.74 -25.51
N ILE A 25 0.18 -31.10 -24.35
CA ILE A 25 -0.28 -29.74 -24.08
C ILE A 25 0.91 -29.14 -23.33
N SER A 26 1.64 -28.22 -23.95
CA SER A 26 2.49 -27.31 -23.18
C SER A 26 1.56 -26.22 -22.65
N GLU A 27 0.84 -26.58 -21.59
CA GLU A 27 0.46 -25.64 -20.55
C GLU A 27 1.81 -25.26 -19.95
N ASP A 28 2.25 -24.02 -20.18
CA ASP A 28 3.29 -23.45 -19.32
C ASP A 28 2.70 -23.55 -17.90
N ASP A 29 3.27 -24.48 -17.14
CA ASP A 29 2.94 -24.76 -15.75
C ASP A 29 3.08 -23.47 -14.96
N ILE A 30 1.97 -22.76 -14.73
CA ILE A 30 1.82 -21.98 -13.50
C ILE A 30 1.52 -23.02 -12.42
N SER A 31 2.58 -23.69 -11.97
CA SER A 31 2.57 -24.29 -10.65
C SER A 31 2.47 -23.13 -9.67
N ILE A 32 1.29 -22.97 -9.04
CA ILE A 32 1.15 -22.17 -7.83
C ILE A 32 1.91 -22.93 -6.73
N GLU A 33 3.23 -22.77 -6.72
CA GLU A 33 3.98 -22.92 -5.48
C GLU A 33 3.56 -21.74 -4.58
N GLU A 34 3.44 -21.97 -3.27
CA GLU A 34 3.38 -20.93 -2.24
C GLU A 34 4.69 -20.12 -2.26
N GLY A 35 4.87 -19.33 -3.32
CA GLY A 35 6.11 -18.65 -3.66
C GLY A 35 5.95 -17.16 -3.42
N SER A 36 6.83 -16.61 -2.59
CA SER A 36 7.08 -15.17 -2.49
C SER A 36 7.28 -14.59 -3.89
N ILE A 37 6.63 -13.47 -4.19
CA ILE A 37 6.88 -12.62 -5.33
C ILE A 37 8.31 -12.07 -5.20
N GLN A 38 9.21 -12.58 -6.03
CA GLN A 38 10.59 -12.11 -6.09
C GLN A 38 10.77 -11.25 -7.33
N LYS A 39 11.12 -9.98 -7.11
CA LYS A 39 11.52 -9.02 -8.16
C LYS A 39 12.91 -8.50 -7.83
N GLU A 40 13.70 -8.26 -8.87
CA GLU A 40 15.06 -7.73 -8.73
C GLU A 40 15.07 -6.27 -9.19
N SER A 41 15.56 -5.40 -8.33
CA SER A 41 15.71 -3.98 -8.62
C SER A 41 16.88 -3.72 -9.57
N THR A 42 16.68 -2.82 -10.51
CA THR A 42 17.76 -2.27 -11.35
C THR A 42 18.35 -0.98 -10.77
N ILE A 43 17.87 -0.54 -9.60
CA ILE A 43 18.10 0.78 -9.02
C ILE A 43 18.98 0.71 -7.77
N SER A 44 20.03 1.54 -7.74
CA SER A 44 20.86 1.69 -6.55
C SER A 44 20.15 2.54 -5.49
N PRO A 45 20.47 2.36 -4.19
CA PRO A 45 19.81 3.12 -3.11
C PRO A 45 19.81 4.64 -3.27
N ASP A 46 20.88 5.23 -3.81
CA ASP A 46 21.00 6.67 -4.05
C ASP A 46 20.07 7.18 -5.15
N GLN A 47 19.66 6.30 -6.07
CA GLN A 47 18.74 6.61 -7.16
C GLN A 47 17.30 6.17 -6.88
N CYS A 48 17.00 5.67 -5.68
CA CYS A 48 15.67 5.18 -5.32
C CYS A 48 14.62 6.32 -5.28
N PHE A 49 13.42 6.05 -5.76
CA PHE A 49 12.28 6.98 -5.73
C PHE A 49 11.85 7.39 -4.30
N VAL A 50 12.00 6.48 -3.33
CA VAL A 50 11.61 6.69 -1.92
C VAL A 50 12.80 7.12 -1.07
N CYS A 51 13.81 6.26 -0.91
CA CYS A 51 14.88 6.54 0.06
C CYS A 51 16.02 7.41 -0.49
N GLY A 52 16.16 7.49 -1.83
CA GLY A 52 17.23 8.20 -2.53
C GLY A 52 16.87 9.62 -2.97
N ASP A 53 17.65 10.15 -3.92
CA ASP A 53 17.55 11.51 -4.46
C ASP A 53 17.20 11.48 -5.96
N MET A 54 16.28 10.60 -6.36
CA MET A 54 15.84 10.53 -7.76
C MET A 54 15.27 11.89 -8.22
N THR A 55 15.87 12.52 -9.24
CA THR A 55 15.52 13.91 -9.67
C THR A 55 14.04 14.16 -9.95
N ARG A 56 13.32 13.13 -10.40
CA ARG A 56 11.90 13.20 -10.74
C ARG A 56 10.96 12.89 -9.58
N SER A 57 11.50 12.44 -8.44
CA SER A 57 10.73 12.23 -7.22
C SER A 57 10.66 13.52 -6.42
N LEU A 58 9.46 13.88 -5.95
CA LEU A 58 9.29 14.95 -4.96
C LEU A 58 9.66 14.49 -3.54
N MET A 59 10.13 13.27 -3.35
CA MET A 59 10.47 12.75 -2.02
C MET A 59 11.56 13.56 -1.33
N SER A 60 12.58 14.04 -2.07
CA SER A 60 13.62 14.92 -1.52
C SER A 60 13.07 16.27 -1.01
N TYR A 61 12.00 16.78 -1.63
CA TYR A 61 11.32 18.00 -1.21
C TYR A 61 10.51 17.82 0.09
N TYR A 62 9.95 16.62 0.28
CA TYR A 62 9.18 16.29 1.49
C TYR A 62 10.05 15.73 2.62
N SER A 63 11.22 15.17 2.30
CA SER A 63 12.11 14.49 3.24
C SER A 63 12.43 15.35 4.48
N GLY A 64 12.31 14.74 5.65
CA GLY A 64 12.58 15.39 6.94
C GLY A 64 11.45 16.27 7.46
N ARG A 65 10.35 16.43 6.71
CA ARG A 65 9.11 16.98 7.28
C ARG A 65 8.51 15.96 8.22
N ASP A 66 8.16 16.42 9.41
CA ASP A 66 7.36 15.61 10.31
C ASP A 66 5.90 15.68 9.84
N SER A 67 5.56 14.86 8.85
CA SER A 67 4.22 14.72 8.27
C SER A 67 4.10 13.37 7.56
N ILE A 68 2.87 13.03 7.19
CA ILE A 68 2.55 11.81 6.45
C ILE A 68 2.21 12.18 5.01
N GLY A 69 2.77 11.43 4.06
CA GLY A 69 2.46 11.50 2.64
C GLY A 69 1.64 10.32 2.15
N ILE A 70 1.16 10.43 0.91
CA ILE A 70 0.62 9.32 0.13
C ILE A 70 1.33 9.27 -1.23
N ILE A 71 1.68 8.05 -1.64
CA ILE A 71 2.30 7.72 -2.91
C ILE A 71 1.26 7.05 -3.80
N HIS A 72 1.26 7.42 -5.08
CA HIS A 72 0.64 6.62 -6.15
C HIS A 72 1.78 6.03 -6.99
N TRP A 73 1.88 4.70 -6.99
CA TRP A 73 3.01 3.97 -7.57
C TRP A 73 3.07 4.12 -9.08
N ASN A 74 1.96 3.93 -9.79
CA ASN A 74 1.95 3.86 -11.25
C ASN A 74 2.24 5.22 -11.92
N ASN A 75 1.79 6.34 -11.31
CA ASN A 75 2.21 7.68 -11.76
C ASN A 75 3.46 8.21 -11.04
N GLN A 76 4.01 7.44 -10.10
CA GLN A 76 5.25 7.75 -9.40
C GLN A 76 5.20 9.16 -8.80
N SER A 77 4.10 9.41 -8.09
CA SER A 77 3.74 10.71 -7.56
C SER A 77 3.63 10.65 -6.04
N VAL A 78 4.10 11.70 -5.36
CA VAL A 78 4.09 11.82 -3.90
C VAL A 78 3.30 13.07 -3.53
N PHE A 79 2.36 12.93 -2.60
CA PHE A 79 1.53 14.03 -2.12
C PHE A 79 1.62 14.16 -0.61
N ASP A 80 1.82 15.39 -0.13
CA ASP A 80 1.65 15.72 1.29
C ASP A 80 0.16 15.63 1.65
N THR A 81 -0.16 14.93 2.72
CA THR A 81 -1.54 14.81 3.19
C THR A 81 -2.04 16.09 3.84
N GLU A 82 -1.16 17.06 4.11
CA GLU A 82 -1.51 18.33 4.76
C GLU A 82 -2.18 18.14 6.13
N VAL A 83 -1.87 17.03 6.83
CA VAL A 83 -2.17 16.88 8.26
C VAL A 83 -1.42 17.94 9.08
N ARG A 84 -0.23 18.33 8.60
CA ARG A 84 0.57 19.46 9.02
C ARG A 84 1.04 20.22 7.79
N LEU A 85 1.35 21.49 7.92
CA LEU A 85 1.69 22.35 6.78
C LEU A 85 3.12 22.87 6.89
N TYR A 86 3.83 22.86 5.76
CA TYR A 86 5.21 23.30 5.66
C TYR A 86 5.38 24.27 4.49
N ASN A 87 6.27 25.25 4.62
CA ASN A 87 6.67 26.10 3.51
C ASN A 87 7.72 25.42 2.61
N ASP A 88 8.11 26.10 1.54
CA ASP A 88 9.07 25.58 0.56
C ASP A 88 10.48 25.36 1.14
N ASP A 89 10.81 26.05 2.24
CA ASP A 89 12.07 25.90 2.98
C ASP A 89 12.02 24.73 3.99
N GLY A 90 10.89 24.00 4.08
CA GLY A 90 10.71 22.89 5.01
C GLY A 90 10.41 23.31 6.45
N ASN A 91 10.08 24.59 6.69
CA ASN A 91 9.65 25.05 8.01
C ASN A 91 8.15 24.86 8.19
N GLU A 92 7.76 24.33 9.35
CA GLU A 92 6.35 24.18 9.70
C GLU A 92 5.66 25.55 9.81
N LEU A 93 4.45 25.61 9.27
CA LEU A 93 3.58 26.78 9.29
C LEU A 93 2.50 26.59 10.36
N PHE A 94 2.44 27.56 11.27
CA PHE A 94 1.40 27.68 12.30
C PHE A 94 0.44 28.81 11.97
N ASP A 95 -0.70 28.87 12.67
CA ASP A 95 -1.74 29.91 12.53
C ASP A 95 -2.28 30.04 11.09
N THR A 96 -2.35 28.92 10.37
CA THR A 96 -2.96 28.85 9.05
C THR A 96 -4.48 28.86 9.20
N ASP A 97 -5.12 30.01 8.99
CA ASP A 97 -6.58 30.09 8.96
C ASP A 97 -7.12 29.39 7.69
N GLY A 98 -7.69 28.19 7.86
CA GLY A 98 -8.49 27.52 6.82
C GLY A 98 -8.22 26.03 6.63
N SER A 99 -9.08 25.41 5.84
CA SER A 99 -8.87 24.07 5.29
C SER A 99 -8.45 24.17 3.83
N SER A 100 -7.70 23.17 3.38
CA SER A 100 -7.31 23.01 1.97
C SER A 100 -8.11 21.90 1.31
N THR A 101 -8.18 21.91 -0.01
CA THR A 101 -8.62 20.75 -0.78
C THR A 101 -7.76 20.64 -2.04
N ARG A 102 -7.08 19.50 -2.21
CA ARG A 102 -6.34 19.16 -3.41
C ARG A 102 -6.97 17.95 -4.06
N HIS A 103 -7.01 17.93 -5.38
CA HIS A 103 -7.52 16.83 -6.17
C HIS A 103 -6.54 16.55 -7.31
N ASN A 104 -6.16 15.29 -7.48
CA ASN A 104 -5.32 14.81 -8.58
C ASN A 104 -5.98 13.57 -9.18
N SER A 105 -6.03 13.49 -10.50
CA SER A 105 -6.49 12.31 -11.25
C SER A 105 -5.37 11.78 -12.15
N PHE A 106 -5.36 10.49 -12.42
CA PHE A 106 -4.24 9.81 -13.08
C PHE A 106 -4.51 9.33 -14.50
N GLY A 107 -5.67 9.67 -15.07
CA GLY A 107 -6.06 9.32 -16.43
C GLY A 107 -7.53 8.93 -16.48
N ASP A 108 -7.98 8.43 -17.63
CA ASP A 108 -9.36 7.96 -17.80
C ASP A 108 -9.60 6.61 -17.10
N SER A 109 -8.57 5.75 -17.02
CA SER A 109 -8.58 4.43 -16.39
C SER A 109 -7.82 4.37 -15.05
N GLY A 110 -7.00 5.40 -14.78
CA GLY A 110 -6.33 5.58 -13.49
C GLY A 110 -7.23 6.25 -12.47
N GLY A 111 -6.88 6.10 -11.19
CA GLY A 111 -7.67 6.63 -10.10
C GLY A 111 -7.50 8.12 -9.82
N SER A 112 -7.88 8.50 -8.60
CA SER A 112 -7.71 9.87 -8.11
C SER A 112 -7.47 9.93 -6.60
N ILE A 113 -6.83 11.02 -6.18
CA ILE A 113 -6.62 11.35 -4.76
C ILE A 113 -7.23 12.71 -4.50
N THR A 114 -8.08 12.78 -3.48
CA THR A 114 -8.59 14.04 -2.91
C THR A 114 -8.10 14.19 -1.48
N ILE A 115 -7.29 15.20 -1.21
CA ILE A 115 -6.75 15.53 0.11
C ILE A 115 -7.50 16.74 0.67
N ARG A 116 -7.95 16.64 1.92
CA ARG A 116 -8.60 17.73 2.66
C ARG A 116 -7.89 17.94 3.99
N GLY A 117 -6.90 18.84 3.97
CA GLY A 117 -6.12 19.20 5.16
C GLY A 117 -6.85 20.20 6.05
N THR A 118 -6.69 20.03 7.35
CA THR A 118 -6.98 21.03 8.39
C THR A 118 -5.77 21.09 9.36
N PRO A 119 -4.64 21.66 8.91
CA PRO A 119 -3.36 21.62 9.64
C PRO A 119 -3.43 22.22 11.05
N GLU A 120 -4.22 23.29 11.24
CA GLU A 120 -4.46 23.93 12.55
C GLU A 120 -5.03 22.97 13.60
N ARG A 121 -5.68 21.89 13.15
CA ARG A 121 -6.24 20.83 14.00
C ARG A 121 -5.43 19.55 13.97
N GLY A 122 -4.31 19.52 13.25
CA GLY A 122 -3.52 18.32 13.04
C GLY A 122 -4.34 17.21 12.36
N PHE A 123 -5.25 17.56 11.45
CA PHE A 123 -6.17 16.62 10.84
C PHE A 123 -6.08 16.67 9.31
N SER A 124 -6.13 15.50 8.69
CA SER A 124 -6.37 15.38 7.25
C SER A 124 -7.32 14.24 6.95
N SER A 125 -8.13 14.43 5.91
CA SER A 125 -8.97 13.40 5.33
C SER A 125 -8.59 13.22 3.87
N VAL A 126 -8.18 12.01 3.50
CA VAL A 126 -7.76 11.64 2.15
C VAL A 126 -8.74 10.62 1.59
N SER A 127 -9.32 10.93 0.44
CA SER A 127 -10.14 10.00 -0.32
C SER A 127 -9.35 9.56 -1.55
N VAL A 128 -9.01 8.28 -1.60
CA VAL A 128 -8.50 7.63 -2.79
C VAL A 128 -9.63 6.95 -3.50
N TYR A 129 -9.62 7.04 -4.81
CA TYR A 129 -10.42 6.23 -5.68
C TYR A 129 -9.46 5.47 -6.57
N ALA A 130 -9.39 4.15 -6.42
CA ALA A 130 -8.57 3.27 -7.23
C ALA A 130 -9.35 2.86 -8.48
N GLY A 131 -8.78 3.20 -9.64
CA GLY A 131 -9.27 2.78 -10.96
C GLY A 131 -8.78 1.39 -11.34
N GLU A 132 -9.12 0.98 -12.56
CA GLU A 132 -8.75 -0.34 -13.11
C GLU A 132 -7.22 -0.50 -13.26
N ASP A 133 -6.51 0.60 -13.55
CA ASP A 133 -5.06 0.60 -13.78
C ASP A 133 -4.24 0.93 -12.51
N ASP A 134 -4.83 0.83 -11.32
CA ASP A 134 -4.17 1.18 -10.06
C ASP A 134 -3.63 -0.01 -9.26
N GLU A 135 -3.72 -1.24 -9.77
CA GLU A 135 -2.91 -2.34 -9.23
C GLU A 135 -1.41 -2.01 -9.35
N ALA A 136 -0.62 -2.32 -8.32
CA ALA A 136 0.81 -2.02 -8.35
C ALA A 136 1.54 -2.78 -9.48
N ASP A 137 2.12 -2.05 -10.43
CA ASP A 137 2.97 -2.63 -11.48
C ASP A 137 4.37 -2.92 -10.92
N LEU A 138 4.55 -4.11 -10.34
CA LEU A 138 5.81 -4.52 -9.70
C LEU A 138 6.99 -4.58 -10.68
N ASP A 139 6.74 -4.78 -11.99
CA ASP A 139 7.78 -4.73 -13.01
C ASP A 139 8.24 -3.28 -13.21
N GLN A 140 7.31 -2.34 -13.35
CA GLN A 140 7.64 -0.91 -13.41
C GLN A 140 8.33 -0.44 -12.14
N LEU A 141 7.92 -0.92 -10.97
CA LEU A 141 8.50 -0.53 -9.69
C LEU A 141 9.96 -1.00 -9.54
N SER A 142 10.33 -2.12 -10.16
CA SER A 142 11.72 -2.61 -10.16
C SER A 142 12.71 -1.66 -10.85
N ASP A 143 12.21 -0.78 -11.72
CA ASP A 143 12.98 0.25 -12.42
C ASP A 143 13.03 1.60 -11.68
N VAL A 144 12.44 1.71 -10.49
CA VAL A 144 12.39 2.98 -9.75
C VAL A 144 12.68 2.87 -8.25
N LEU A 145 12.50 1.68 -7.67
CA LEU A 145 12.77 1.40 -6.26
C LEU A 145 14.08 0.62 -6.13
N CYS A 146 14.92 0.95 -5.15
CA CYS A 146 16.02 0.06 -4.76
C CYS A 146 15.47 -1.24 -4.16
N GLN A 147 16.32 -2.26 -4.05
CA GLN A 147 15.90 -3.60 -3.60
C GLN A 147 15.14 -3.56 -2.27
N ASP A 148 15.64 -2.87 -1.25
CA ASP A 148 14.99 -2.82 0.07
C ASP A 148 13.55 -2.25 -0.01
N CYS A 149 13.34 -1.18 -0.78
CA CYS A 149 12.00 -0.60 -0.97
C CYS A 149 11.12 -1.47 -1.87
N LEU A 150 11.70 -2.12 -2.88
CA LEU A 150 10.98 -3.03 -3.78
C LEU A 150 10.48 -4.27 -3.03
N ASP A 151 11.31 -4.85 -2.17
CA ASP A 151 10.98 -6.00 -1.33
C ASP A 151 9.82 -5.65 -0.38
N GLU A 152 9.83 -4.45 0.19
CA GLU A 152 8.75 -3.97 1.06
C GLU A 152 7.41 -3.85 0.30
N VAL A 153 7.42 -3.27 -0.91
CA VAL A 153 6.21 -3.16 -1.73
C VAL A 153 5.73 -4.52 -2.26
N CYS A 154 6.65 -5.42 -2.63
CA CYS A 154 6.30 -6.79 -3.00
C CYS A 154 5.65 -7.52 -1.81
N GLY A 155 6.18 -7.35 -0.59
CA GLY A 155 5.59 -7.89 0.63
C GLY A 155 4.17 -7.37 0.89
N PHE A 156 3.91 -6.08 0.66
CA PHE A 156 2.55 -5.53 0.76
C PHE A 156 1.59 -6.16 -0.24
N TYR A 157 2.03 -6.35 -1.48
CA TYR A 157 1.24 -7.01 -2.51
C TYR A 157 0.97 -8.47 -2.15
N GLU A 158 1.97 -9.20 -1.65
CA GLU A 158 1.82 -10.57 -1.17
C GLU A 158 0.82 -10.67 -0.01
N ASP A 159 0.89 -9.75 0.96
CA ASP A 159 -0.06 -9.70 2.09
C ASP A 159 -1.51 -9.56 1.58
N GLU A 160 -1.75 -8.76 0.55
CA GLU A 160 -3.07 -8.62 -0.08
C GLU A 160 -3.50 -9.90 -0.80
N VAL A 161 -2.66 -10.47 -1.66
CA VAL A 161 -2.98 -11.74 -2.34
C VAL A 161 -3.28 -12.86 -1.32
N ASN A 162 -2.51 -12.91 -0.23
CA ASN A 162 -2.67 -13.90 0.83
C ASN A 162 -3.84 -13.58 1.79
N SER A 163 -4.43 -12.38 1.73
CA SER A 163 -5.62 -12.01 2.50
C SER A 163 -6.83 -12.84 2.09
N GLY A 164 -6.83 -13.33 0.84
CA GLY A 164 -7.94 -14.05 0.22
C GLY A 164 -9.06 -13.14 -0.27
N ASP A 165 -8.84 -11.81 -0.25
CA ASP A 165 -9.75 -10.79 -0.76
C ASP A 165 -9.12 -10.04 -1.94
N GLU A 166 -8.99 -10.73 -3.09
CA GLU A 166 -8.45 -10.15 -4.33
C GLU A 166 -9.20 -8.89 -4.80
N GLU A 167 -10.40 -8.66 -4.26
CA GLU A 167 -11.15 -7.44 -4.48
C GLU A 167 -10.28 -6.20 -4.17
N ASN A 168 -9.47 -6.21 -3.11
CA ASN A 168 -8.68 -5.05 -2.69
C ASN A 168 -7.37 -4.84 -3.47
N ILE A 169 -7.09 -5.62 -4.52
CA ILE A 169 -5.78 -5.59 -5.21
C ILE A 169 -5.45 -4.22 -5.83
N SER A 170 -6.44 -3.48 -6.33
CA SER A 170 -6.25 -2.13 -6.88
C SER A 170 -5.85 -1.09 -5.82
N SER A 171 -6.03 -1.39 -4.53
CA SER A 171 -5.53 -0.52 -3.45
C SER A 171 -4.01 -0.55 -3.33
N THR A 172 -3.35 -1.60 -3.84
CA THR A 172 -1.90 -1.80 -3.73
C THR A 172 -1.09 -0.75 -4.47
N GLY A 173 -1.66 -0.07 -5.48
CA GLY A 173 -1.03 1.06 -6.16
C GLY A 173 -0.86 2.31 -5.30
N TYR A 174 -1.39 2.30 -4.08
CA TYR A 174 -1.32 3.42 -3.15
C TYR A 174 -0.64 3.00 -1.84
N CYS A 175 0.19 3.88 -1.31
CA CYS A 175 0.94 3.63 -0.09
C CYS A 175 1.11 4.92 0.72
N LEU A 176 1.04 4.83 2.04
CA LEU A 176 1.41 5.93 2.91
C LEU A 176 2.92 5.95 3.11
N VAL A 177 3.47 7.14 3.32
CA VAL A 177 4.89 7.31 3.61
C VAL A 177 5.07 8.27 4.79
N ASP A 178 5.93 7.88 5.74
CA ASP A 178 6.42 8.81 6.74
C ASP A 178 7.54 9.65 6.13
N PHE A 179 7.34 10.96 5.97
CA PHE A 179 8.36 11.82 5.36
C PHE A 179 9.62 12.00 6.22
N GLU A 180 9.53 11.75 7.53
CA GLU A 180 10.68 11.86 8.43
C GLU A 180 11.59 10.63 8.30
N GLU A 181 11.02 9.43 8.44
CA GLU A 181 11.78 8.17 8.43
C GLU A 181 11.84 7.49 7.05
N LYS A 182 11.09 7.98 6.06
CA LYS A 182 10.91 7.40 4.72
C LYS A 182 10.38 5.95 4.73
N GLN A 183 9.66 5.58 5.79
CA GLN A 183 9.02 4.27 5.93
C GLN A 183 7.70 4.21 5.16
N LEU A 184 7.40 3.04 4.59
CA LEU A 184 6.22 2.80 3.78
C LEU A 184 5.16 2.03 4.59
N TYR A 185 3.89 2.28 4.28
CA TYR A 185 2.77 1.62 4.93
C TYR A 185 1.67 1.35 3.91
N THR A 186 1.31 0.09 3.72
CA THR A 186 0.30 -0.30 2.74
C THR A 186 -1.10 0.23 3.06
N LEU A 187 -1.92 0.38 2.03
CA LEU A 187 -3.37 0.65 2.14
C LEU A 187 -4.21 -0.57 1.74
N SER A 188 -3.66 -1.75 1.95
CA SER A 188 -4.22 -3.06 1.62
C SER A 188 -4.55 -3.86 2.89
N ASP A 189 -5.19 -5.02 2.73
CA ASP A 189 -5.40 -5.97 3.81
C ASP A 189 -4.08 -6.61 4.30
N PRO A 190 -4.06 -7.14 5.54
CA PRO A 190 -5.13 -7.14 6.56
C PRO A 190 -5.19 -5.86 7.41
N TYR A 191 -4.47 -4.81 7.02
CA TYR A 191 -4.32 -3.60 7.82
C TYR A 191 -5.51 -2.66 7.64
N ARG A 192 -5.85 -1.87 8.67
CA ARG A 192 -6.95 -0.88 8.64
C ARG A 192 -6.61 0.43 9.34
N GLY A 193 -5.34 0.64 9.62
CA GLY A 193 -4.85 1.82 10.31
C GLY A 193 -3.50 1.58 10.98
N TYR A 194 -2.87 2.68 11.34
CA TYR A 194 -1.51 2.70 11.87
C TYR A 194 -1.40 3.69 13.03
N PHE A 195 -0.40 3.45 13.87
CA PHE A 195 0.14 4.46 14.75
C PHE A 195 1.58 4.71 14.32
N ILE A 196 1.80 5.78 13.55
CA ILE A 196 3.10 6.14 12.98
C ILE A 196 3.60 7.32 13.79
N ARG A 197 4.64 7.15 14.61
CA ARG A 197 5.15 8.20 15.53
C ARG A 197 3.99 8.87 16.29
N ASP A 198 3.75 10.16 16.09
CA ASP A 198 2.65 10.92 16.72
C ASP A 198 1.39 11.00 15.84
N TYR A 199 1.21 10.11 14.86
CA TYR A 199 0.06 10.09 13.96
C TYR A 199 -0.78 8.84 14.17
N ARG A 200 -2.07 9.04 14.43
CA ARG A 200 -3.07 7.99 14.35
C ARG A 200 -3.72 8.03 12.99
N ILE A 201 -3.60 6.93 12.26
CA ILE A 201 -4.19 6.75 10.94
C ILE A 201 -5.25 5.66 11.04
N ARG A 202 -6.40 5.92 10.45
CA ARG A 202 -7.41 4.90 10.18
C ARG A 202 -7.78 4.99 8.71
N TYR A 203 -7.97 3.85 8.08
CA TYR A 203 -8.60 3.83 6.78
C TYR A 203 -9.64 2.73 6.67
N ASP A 204 -10.64 3.00 5.85
CA ASP A 204 -11.68 2.05 5.49
C ASP A 204 -11.65 1.90 3.96
N ILE A 205 -11.55 0.67 3.47
CA ILE A 205 -11.71 0.33 2.05
C ILE A 205 -13.20 0.01 1.85
N GLU A 206 -13.87 0.81 1.03
CA GLU A 206 -15.27 0.63 0.68
C GLU A 206 -15.42 -0.47 -0.38
N PRO A 207 -16.58 -1.16 -0.43
CA PRO A 207 -16.86 -2.12 -1.50
C PRO A 207 -16.73 -1.47 -2.87
N GLU A 208 -16.22 -2.23 -3.84
CA GLU A 208 -16.12 -1.74 -5.21
C GLU A 208 -17.48 -1.43 -5.84
N THR A 209 -17.47 -0.39 -6.66
CA THR A 209 -18.61 0.11 -7.40
C THR A 209 -18.27 0.14 -8.89
N GLU A 210 -19.23 0.45 -9.76
CA GLU A 210 -18.96 0.67 -11.20
C GLU A 210 -17.94 1.77 -11.46
N GLU A 211 -17.78 2.68 -10.51
CA GLU A 211 -16.81 3.74 -10.58
C GLU A 211 -15.42 3.16 -10.22
N GLY A 212 -15.32 2.34 -9.18
CA GLY A 212 -14.07 1.72 -8.75
C GLY A 212 -14.07 1.51 -7.25
N ARG A 213 -12.87 1.37 -6.67
CA ARG A 213 -12.71 1.13 -5.23
C ARG A 213 -12.34 2.39 -4.49
N ARG A 214 -13.07 2.71 -3.43
CA ARG A 214 -12.81 3.91 -2.63
C ARG A 214 -12.09 3.55 -1.34
N ILE A 215 -11.02 4.26 -1.02
CA ILE A 215 -10.31 4.19 0.25
C ILE A 215 -10.46 5.53 0.95
N GLN A 216 -11.03 5.52 2.15
CA GLN A 216 -11.18 6.71 2.97
C GLN A 216 -10.18 6.64 4.12
N ILE A 217 -9.27 7.62 4.19
CA ILE A 217 -8.16 7.67 5.14
C ILE A 217 -8.33 8.92 5.99
N ASP A 218 -8.33 8.75 7.31
CA ASP A 218 -8.29 9.85 8.27
C ASP A 218 -6.98 9.80 9.05
N ILE A 219 -6.27 10.93 9.08
CA ILE A 219 -4.97 11.10 9.71
C ILE A 219 -5.12 12.17 10.79
N VAL A 220 -4.72 11.83 12.02
CA VAL A 220 -4.77 12.73 13.17
C VAL A 220 -3.40 12.79 13.84
N TYR A 221 -2.83 13.98 13.95
CA TYR A 221 -1.67 14.25 14.78
C TYR A 221 -2.07 14.26 16.26
N VAL A 222 -1.46 13.38 17.03
CA VAL A 222 -1.76 13.02 18.42
C VAL A 222 -0.47 13.00 19.25
N PRO A 223 0.19 14.16 19.44
CA PRO A 223 1.48 14.24 20.12
C PRO A 223 1.39 13.76 21.57
N ILE A 224 2.53 13.31 22.10
CA ILE A 224 2.69 13.02 23.52
C ILE A 224 2.28 14.27 24.32
N ARG A 225 1.46 14.07 25.36
CA ARG A 225 1.05 15.15 26.25
C ARG A 225 2.21 15.53 27.14
N ASP A 226 2.66 16.77 27.05
CA ASP A 226 3.54 17.37 28.06
C ASP A 226 2.80 17.42 29.41
N ILE A 227 3.40 16.84 30.45
CA ILE A 227 2.89 16.82 31.84
C ILE A 227 3.56 17.93 32.65
#